data_AF-A0A3D4JEQ1-F1
#
_entry.id   AF-A0A3D4JEQ1-F1
#
_cell.length_a   1.000
_cell.length_b   1.000
_cell.length_c   1.000
_cell.angle_alpha   90.00
_cell.angle_beta   90.00
_cell.angle_gamma   90.00
#
_symmetry.space_group_name_H-M   'P 1'
#
loop_
_entity.id
_entity.type
_entity.pdbx_description
1 polymer ?
#
loop_
_entity_poly.entity_id
_entity_poly.type
_entity_poly.pdbx_seq_one_letter_code
_entity_poly.pdbx_strand_id
1 'polypeptide(L)'
;MDVSEYGGLANQFIYIRTSDDFTVEEVSVRILDNTGTELESGEADFDSATNRWVYEGQTNLTLGTTIQIEVTVTDRPGSTTVTGHSHNI
;
A
#
# COMPACT_ATOMS: atom_id res chain seq x y z
N MET A 1 -0.52 8.37 -2.10
CA MET A 1 -0.41 7.04 -2.72
C MET A 1 -0.96 7.11 -4.13
N ASP A 2 -0.46 6.26 -5.01
CA ASP A 2 -0.92 6.07 -6.38
C ASP A 2 -1.17 4.58 -6.58
N VAL A 3 -2.40 4.24 -6.93
CA VAL A 3 -2.90 2.86 -7.12
C VAL A 3 -3.26 2.60 -8.58
N SER A 4 -2.90 3.50 -9.50
CA SER A 4 -3.33 3.45 -10.90
C SER A 4 -2.82 2.20 -11.64
N GLU A 5 -1.73 1.60 -11.18
CA GLU A 5 -1.16 0.35 -11.73
C GLU A 5 -1.62 -0.91 -10.99
N TYR A 6 -2.39 -0.77 -9.91
CA TYR A 6 -2.91 -1.88 -9.14
C TYR A 6 -4.36 -2.19 -9.53
N GLY A 7 -4.57 -3.29 -10.24
CA GLY A 7 -5.89 -3.79 -10.65
C GLY A 7 -6.33 -5.01 -9.85
N GLY A 8 -5.78 -5.24 -8.65
CA GLY A 8 -6.15 -6.37 -7.80
C GLY A 8 -5.51 -7.70 -8.15
N LEU A 9 -4.48 -7.73 -8.99
CA LEU A 9 -3.75 -8.94 -9.36
C LEU A 9 -2.33 -8.94 -8.79
N ALA A 10 -1.74 -10.12 -8.69
CA ALA A 10 -0.34 -10.27 -8.31
C ALA A 10 0.61 -9.64 -9.36
N ASN A 11 1.79 -9.18 -8.92
CA ASN A 11 2.80 -8.48 -9.73
C ASN A 11 2.32 -7.12 -10.29
N GLN A 12 1.35 -6.49 -9.62
CA GLN A 12 0.90 -5.12 -9.90
C GLN A 12 1.27 -4.21 -8.74
N PHE A 13 1.48 -2.92 -9.02
CA PHE A 13 2.18 -2.05 -8.08
C PHE A 13 1.31 -0.96 -7.47
N ILE A 14 1.51 -0.72 -6.17
CA ILE A 14 1.02 0.45 -5.44
C ILE A 14 2.23 1.32 -5.09
N TYR A 15 2.21 2.58 -5.53
CA TYR A 15 3.28 3.52 -5.29
C TYR A 15 2.94 4.46 -4.14
N ILE A 16 3.82 4.54 -3.16
CA ILE A 16 3.64 5.35 -1.96
C ILE A 16 4.75 6.38 -1.90
N ARG A 17 4.37 7.65 -1.74
CA ARG A 17 5.30 8.76 -1.54
C ARG A 17 5.08 9.33 -0.15
N THR A 18 6.12 9.27 0.67
CA THR A 18 6.16 9.94 1.97
C THR A 18 6.70 11.35 1.80
N SER A 19 6.27 12.29 2.64
CA SER A 19 6.76 13.68 2.60
C SER A 19 8.12 13.85 3.28
N ASP A 20 8.45 12.94 4.17
CA ASP A 20 9.74 12.83 4.86
C ASP A 20 10.40 11.53 4.37
N ASP A 21 11.59 11.63 3.80
CA ASP A 21 12.38 10.51 3.25
C ASP A 21 13.58 10.16 4.14
N PHE A 22 13.83 10.93 5.22
CA PHE A 22 14.98 10.70 6.11
C PHE A 22 14.59 10.09 7.46
N THR A 23 13.31 10.07 7.82
CA THR A 23 12.83 9.53 9.11
C THR A 23 11.94 8.31 9.01
N VAL A 24 11.45 7.93 7.82
CA VAL A 24 10.60 6.74 7.64
C VAL A 24 11.43 5.47 7.87
N GLU A 25 10.93 4.63 8.76
CA GLU A 25 11.50 3.34 9.12
C GLU A 25 10.82 2.19 8.37
N GLU A 26 9.50 2.25 8.23
CA GLU A 26 8.70 1.16 7.66
C GLU A 26 7.47 1.73 6.94
N VAL A 27 7.07 1.09 5.85
CA VAL A 27 5.78 1.31 5.20
C VAL A 27 5.10 -0.04 5.00
N SER A 28 3.94 -0.23 5.62
CA SER A 28 3.12 -1.43 5.46
C SER A 28 1.82 -1.12 4.74
N VAL A 29 1.35 -2.10 3.97
CA VAL A 29 0.12 -2.04 3.17
C VAL A 29 -0.81 -3.15 3.63
N ARG A 30 -2.09 -2.82 3.78
CA ARG A 30 -3.18 -3.78 3.99
C ARG A 30 -4.25 -3.55 2.94
N ILE A 31 -4.74 -4.63 2.36
CA ILE A 31 -5.84 -4.63 1.41
C ILE A 31 -7.00 -5.35 2.06
N LEU A 32 -8.13 -4.67 2.15
CA LEU A 32 -9.34 -5.16 2.79
C LEU A 32 -10.47 -5.22 1.77
N ASP A 33 -11.42 -6.13 1.97
CA ASP A 33 -12.68 -6.08 1.24
C ASP A 33 -13.61 -4.96 1.75
N ASN A 34 -14.79 -4.84 1.16
CA ASN A 34 -15.80 -3.85 1.56
C ASN A 34 -16.42 -4.09 2.94
N THR A 35 -16.17 -5.24 3.56
CA THR A 35 -16.59 -5.57 4.94
C THR A 35 -15.49 -5.30 5.97
N GLY A 36 -14.29 -4.92 5.51
CA GLY A 36 -13.11 -4.73 6.35
C GLY A 36 -12.33 -6.02 6.64
N THR A 37 -12.65 -7.11 5.94
CA THR A 37 -11.89 -8.37 6.04
C THR A 37 -10.59 -8.23 5.27
N GLU A 38 -9.47 -8.59 5.89
CA GLU A 38 -8.16 -8.55 5.24
C GLU A 38 -8.06 -9.60 4.13
N LEU A 39 -7.73 -9.12 2.93
CA LEU A 39 -7.48 -9.92 1.74
C LEU A 39 -5.98 -10.17 1.54
N GLU A 40 -5.17 -9.16 1.85
CA GLU A 40 -3.71 -9.18 1.66
C GLU A 40 -3.04 -8.14 2.57
N SER A 41 -1.81 -8.41 3.02
CA SER A 41 -0.99 -7.45 3.73
C SER A 41 0.50 -7.72 3.52
N GLY A 42 1.32 -6.68 3.62
CA GLY A 42 2.78 -6.80 3.53
C GLY A 42 3.52 -5.47 3.62
N GLU A 43 4.84 -5.53 3.63
CA GLU A 43 5.72 -4.35 3.64
C GLU A 43 5.98 -3.87 2.20
N ALA A 44 6.09 -2.55 2.04
CA ALA A 44 6.54 -1.94 0.80
C ALA A 44 8.06 -1.81 0.81
N ASP A 45 8.69 -1.97 -0.36
CA ASP A 45 10.13 -1.79 -0.53
C ASP A 45 10.46 -0.35 -0.93
N PHE A 46 11.49 0.24 -0.31
CA PHE A 46 11.94 1.57 -0.69
C PHE A 46 12.80 1.53 -1.97
N ASP A 47 12.28 2.11 -3.04
CA ASP A 47 13.01 2.35 -4.28
C ASP A 47 13.73 3.71 -4.23
N SER A 48 15.03 3.65 -3.93
CA SER A 48 15.91 4.82 -3.92
C SER A 48 16.09 5.51 -5.28
N ALA A 49 15.84 4.83 -6.40
CA ALA A 49 15.99 5.42 -7.73
C ALA A 49 14.83 6.39 -8.04
N THR A 50 13.65 6.11 -7.51
CA THR A 50 12.45 6.95 -7.71
C THR A 50 12.01 7.70 -6.46
N ASN A 51 12.71 7.51 -5.33
CA ASN A 51 12.38 8.04 -4.00
C ASN A 51 10.92 7.74 -3.60
N ARG A 52 10.51 6.48 -3.77
CA ARG A 52 9.16 5.99 -3.50
C ARG A 52 9.21 4.63 -2.84
N TRP A 53 8.22 4.37 -2.01
CA TRP A 53 7.92 3.03 -1.50
C TRP A 53 7.04 2.32 -2.52
N VAL A 54 7.36 1.07 -2.81
CA VAL A 54 6.69 0.25 -3.82
C VAL A 54 6.17 -1.00 -3.16
N TYR A 55 4.87 -1.21 -3.22
CA TYR A 55 4.25 -2.46 -2.82
C TYR A 55 3.85 -3.25 -4.06
N GLU A 56 4.32 -4.49 -4.15
CA GLU A 56 3.94 -5.43 -5.21
C GLU A 56 2.83 -6.33 -4.69
N GLY A 57 1.68 -6.30 -5.36
CA GLY A 57 0.56 -7.18 -5.07
C GLY A 57 0.96 -8.64 -5.15
N GLN A 58 0.48 -9.44 -4.21
CA GLN A 58 0.89 -10.84 -4.04
C GLN A 58 -0.24 -11.82 -4.38
N THR A 59 -1.50 -11.36 -4.34
CA THR A 59 -2.70 -12.19 -4.52
C THR A 59 -3.51 -11.76 -5.73
N ASN A 60 -4.10 -12.73 -6.43
CA ASN A 60 -5.12 -12.48 -7.44
C ASN A 60 -6.49 -12.35 -6.76
N LEU A 61 -6.97 -11.13 -6.60
CA LEU A 61 -8.26 -10.82 -6.02
C LEU A 61 -9.39 -10.97 -7.05
N THR A 62 -10.63 -11.00 -6.55
CA THR A 62 -11.81 -11.08 -7.41
C THR A 62 -12.09 -9.70 -8.02
N LEU A 63 -11.97 -9.60 -9.35
CA LEU A 63 -12.28 -8.39 -10.10
C LEU A 63 -13.78 -8.06 -10.08
N GLY A 64 -14.09 -6.80 -10.34
CA GLY A 64 -15.44 -6.23 -10.23
C GLY A 64 -15.85 -5.91 -8.79
N THR A 65 -14.90 -5.82 -7.86
CA THR A 65 -15.16 -5.55 -6.44
C THR A 65 -14.49 -4.25 -5.99
N THR A 66 -15.03 -3.66 -4.92
CA THR A 66 -14.40 -2.52 -4.25
C THR A 66 -13.59 -3.02 -3.07
N ILE A 67 -12.33 -2.63 -3.01
CA ILE A 67 -11.41 -2.89 -1.91
C ILE A 67 -11.06 -1.59 -1.17
N GLN A 68 -10.53 -1.72 0.04
CA GLN A 68 -9.87 -0.64 0.77
C GLN A 68 -8.38 -0.94 0.84
N ILE A 69 -7.55 0.04 0.49
CA ILE A 69 -6.10 -0.03 0.62
C ILE A 69 -5.72 0.89 1.77
N GLU A 70 -5.19 0.34 2.84
CA GLU A 70 -4.65 1.06 3.98
C GLU A 70 -3.12 1.03 3.93
N VAL A 71 -2.50 2.20 4.04
CA VAL A 71 -1.05 2.34 4.13
C VAL A 71 -0.70 2.89 5.49
N THR A 72 0.17 2.20 6.22
CA THR A 72 0.74 2.66 7.48
C THR A 72 2.19 3.04 7.26
N VAL A 73 2.54 4.28 7.58
CA VAL A 73 3.92 4.78 7.56
C VAL A 73 4.38 4.92 9.00
N THR A 74 5.53 4.34 9.32
CA THR A 74 6.17 4.44 10.63
C THR A 74 7.43 5.29 10.52
N ASP A 75 7.44 6.46 11.16
CA ASP A 75 8.58 7.38 11.22
C ASP A 75 9.34 7.20 12.54
N ARG A 76 10.65 7.45 12.57
CA ARG A 76 11.44 7.47 13.81
C ARG A 76 11.05 8.65 14.71
N PRO A 77 10.84 8.43 16.03
CA PRO A 77 11.21 7.25 16.82
C PRO A 77 10.07 6.20 17.02
N GLY A 78 9.15 6.06 16.08
CA GLY A 78 8.05 5.09 16.08
C GLY A 78 6.65 5.70 15.92
N SER A 79 6.53 6.93 15.39
CA SER A 79 5.22 7.54 15.13
C SER A 79 4.60 6.91 13.90
N THR A 80 3.31 6.60 13.94
CA THR A 80 2.61 6.00 12.80
C THR A 80 1.56 6.95 12.22
N THR A 81 1.45 6.94 10.89
CA THR A 81 0.40 7.62 10.14
C THR A 81 -0.29 6.60 9.23
N VAL A 82 -1.62 6.50 9.32
CA VAL A 82 -2.43 5.59 8.49
C VAL A 82 -3.21 6.41 7.46
N THR A 83 -3.16 5.99 6.20
CA THR A 83 -3.97 6.57 5.12
C THR A 83 -4.73 5.47 4.38
N GLY A 84 -6.04 5.62 4.24
CA GLY A 84 -6.91 4.70 3.49
C GLY A 84 -7.32 5.22 2.12
N HIS A 85 -7.57 4.32 1.18
CA HIS A 85 -8.11 4.61 -0.15
C HIS A 85 -9.06 3.51 -0.64
N SER A 86 -10.26 3.91 -1.07
CA SER A 86 -11.19 3.03 -1.76
C SER A 86 -10.80 2.87 -3.22
N HIS A 87 -10.66 1.63 -3.68
CA HIS A 87 -10.27 1.32 -5.05
C HIS A 87 -11.17 0.26 -5.67
N ASN A 88 -11.49 0.40 -6.95
CA ASN A 88 -12.25 -0.60 -7.70
C ASN A 88 -11.28 -1.37 -8.58
N ILE A 89 -11.32 -2.70 -8.45
CA ILE A 89 -10.49 -3.65 -9.19
C ILE A 89 -11.34 -4.51 -10.10
#